data_AF-A0A7S2DM74-F1
#
_entry.id   AF-A0A7S2DM74-F1
#
_cell.length_a   1.000
_cell.length_b   1.000
_cell.length_c   1.000
_cell.angle_alpha   90.00
_cell.angle_beta   90.00
_cell.angle_gamma   90.00
#
_symmetry.space_group_name_H-M   'P 1'
#
loop_
_entity.id
_entity.type
_entity.pdbx_description
1 polymer ?
#
loop_
_entity_poly.entity_id
_entity_poly.type
_entity_poly.pdbx_seq_one_letter_code
_entity_poly.pdbx_strand_id
1 'polypeptide(L)'
;QQRLIYDGKQLEDGVKLSSIPMESTIQLEKLPDQIFVEDISTGKTISLDIGPDDSIKDLKTQIEDQLSVLPRQQRLIYDGKQLEDGVKLSSIPMESTIQLEKLPDQIFVEDISTGKTISLDIGPDDSIKDLKTQIEDQLSVLPRQQRLIYD
;
A
#
# COMPACT_ATOMS: atom_id res chain seq x y z
N GLN A 1 20.75 -6.89 -1.11
CA GLN A 1 21.97 -6.50 -1.89
C GLN A 1 23.15 -6.16 -0.94
N GLN A 2 24.39 -5.91 -1.39
CA GLN A 2 25.52 -5.57 -0.50
C GLN A 2 26.44 -4.46 -1.05
N ARG A 3 27.14 -3.75 -0.16
CA ARG A 3 28.23 -2.82 -0.47
C ARG A 3 29.51 -3.27 0.25
N LEU A 4 30.62 -3.22 -0.47
CA LEU A 4 31.95 -3.37 0.11
C LEU A 4 32.59 -1.99 0.23
N ILE A 5 33.19 -1.69 1.38
CA ILE A 5 33.75 -0.36 1.68
C ILE A 5 35.20 -0.54 2.13
N TYR A 6 36.10 0.23 1.55
CA TYR A 6 37.50 0.32 1.93
C TYR A 6 37.93 1.78 2.06
N ASP A 7 38.59 2.13 3.16
CA ASP A 7 39.01 3.51 3.48
C ASP A 7 37.86 4.54 3.36
N GLY A 8 36.68 4.15 3.84
CA GLY A 8 35.47 4.98 3.78
C GLY A 8 34.86 5.15 2.38
N LYS A 9 35.37 4.45 1.35
CA LYS A 9 34.86 4.50 -0.03
C LYS A 9 34.25 3.18 -0.44
N GLN A 10 33.10 3.23 -1.11
CA GLN A 10 32.48 2.06 -1.72
C GLN A 10 33.39 1.51 -2.84
N LEU A 11 33.60 0.20 -2.84
CA LEU A 11 34.25 -0.55 -3.90
C LEU A 11 33.20 -0.90 -4.98
N GLU A 12 33.51 -0.59 -6.23
CA GLU A 12 32.73 -1.02 -7.39
C GLU A 12 33.15 -2.43 -7.84
N ASP A 13 32.26 -3.16 -8.50
CA ASP A 13 32.47 -4.55 -8.93
C ASP A 13 33.71 -4.75 -9.82
N GLY A 14 34.15 -3.71 -10.53
CA GLY A 14 35.32 -3.73 -11.41
C GLY A 14 36.68 -3.52 -10.71
N VAL A 15 36.70 -3.17 -9.41
CA VAL A 15 37.94 -2.88 -8.69
C VAL A 15 38.77 -4.15 -8.52
N LYS A 16 40.01 -4.14 -9.01
CA LYS A 16 40.94 -5.26 -8.85
C LYS A 16 41.47 -5.30 -7.42
N LEU A 17 41.39 -6.46 -6.75
CA LEU A 17 41.94 -6.63 -5.39
C LEU A 17 43.44 -6.29 -5.27
N SER A 18 44.20 -6.36 -6.36
CA SER A 18 45.62 -5.95 -6.37
C SER A 18 45.85 -4.47 -6.06
N SER A 19 44.83 -3.61 -6.15
CA SER A 19 44.91 -2.21 -5.73
C SER A 19 44.63 -2.00 -4.24
N ILE A 20 44.33 -3.06 -3.49
CA ILE A 20 44.09 -3.03 -2.05
C ILE A 20 45.29 -3.72 -1.36
N PRO A 21 45.96 -3.08 -0.38
CA PRO A 21 47.09 -3.68 0.32
C PRO A 21 46.74 -5.02 0.97
N MET A 22 47.64 -6.01 0.90
CA MET A 22 47.46 -7.28 1.62
C MET A 22 47.28 -7.02 3.12
N GLU A 23 46.44 -7.85 3.76
CA GLU A 23 46.05 -7.73 5.17
C GLU A 23 45.19 -6.50 5.51
N SER A 24 44.66 -5.80 4.51
CA SER A 24 43.65 -4.76 4.71
C SER A 24 42.30 -5.33 5.17
N THR A 25 41.55 -4.52 5.92
CA THR A 25 40.15 -4.82 6.29
C THR A 25 39.18 -4.14 5.32
N ILE A 26 38.26 -4.92 4.74
CA ILE A 26 37.13 -4.41 3.95
C ILE A 26 35.86 -4.51 4.80
N GLN A 27 35.11 -3.43 4.88
CA GLN A 27 33.82 -3.37 5.57
C GLN A 27 32.71 -3.86 4.63
N LEU A 28 31.79 -4.67 5.16
CA LEU A 28 30.60 -5.15 4.45
C LEU A 28 29.37 -4.45 5.03
N GLU A 29 28.58 -3.84 4.16
CA GLU A 29 27.26 -3.29 4.48
C GLU A 29 26.19 -4.06 3.70
N LYS A 30 25.23 -4.66 4.40
CA LYS A 30 24.05 -5.26 3.76
C LYS A 30 23.07 -4.14 3.43
N LEU A 31 22.72 -4.00 2.16
CA LEU A 31 21.64 -3.09 1.76
C LEU A 31 20.29 -3.75 2.06
N PRO A 32 19.29 -2.97 2.52
CA PRO A 32 17.93 -3.48 2.69
C PRO A 32 17.42 -3.98 1.34
N ASP A 33 16.64 -5.06 1.40
CA ASP A 33 15.94 -5.53 0.22
C ASP A 33 14.72 -4.62 0.03
N GLN A 34 14.46 -4.18 -1.20
CA GLN A 34 13.46 -3.15 -1.48
C GLN A 34 12.50 -3.57 -2.57
N ILE A 35 11.30 -3.00 -2.52
CA ILE A 35 10.32 -3.00 -3.60
C ILE A 35 9.73 -1.60 -3.76
N PHE A 36 9.10 -1.37 -4.90
CA PHE A 36 8.42 -0.12 -5.20
C PHE A 36 6.91 -0.32 -5.18
N VAL A 37 6.19 0.69 -4.72
CA VAL A 37 4.73 0.75 -4.81
C VAL A 37 4.33 1.99 -5.59
N GLU A 38 3.63 1.78 -6.71
CA GLU A 38 3.09 2.86 -7.54
C GLU A 38 1.59 3.01 -7.30
N ASP A 39 1.18 4.16 -6.79
CA ASP A 39 -0.22 4.56 -6.73
C ASP A 39 -0.73 4.87 -8.14
N ILE A 40 -1.57 3.99 -8.69
CA ILE A 40 -2.04 4.12 -10.08
C ILE A 40 -2.93 5.35 -10.30
N SER A 41 -3.57 5.86 -9.24
CA SER A 41 -4.45 7.02 -9.34
C SER A 41 -3.67 8.33 -9.44
N THR A 42 -2.47 8.38 -8.83
CA THR A 42 -1.64 9.60 -8.78
C THR A 42 -0.33 9.51 -9.56
N GLY A 43 0.10 8.30 -9.94
CA GLY A 43 1.42 8.00 -10.49
C GLY A 43 2.57 8.10 -9.48
N LYS A 44 2.27 8.34 -8.20
CA LYS A 44 3.30 8.48 -7.16
C LYS A 44 3.90 7.11 -6.86
N THR A 45 5.22 7.00 -6.96
CA THR A 45 5.97 5.80 -6.57
C THR A 45 6.70 6.03 -5.25
N ILE A 46 6.60 5.08 -4.32
CA ILE A 46 7.37 5.04 -3.07
C ILE A 46 8.25 3.79 -3.04
N SER A 47 9.35 3.85 -2.28
CA SER A 47 10.24 2.72 -2.02
C SER A 47 10.00 2.19 -0.61
N LEU A 48 9.86 0.88 -0.48
CA LEU A 48 9.60 0.20 0.79
C LEU A 48 10.68 -0.85 1.05
N ASP A 49 11.22 -0.83 2.26
CA ASP A 49 12.17 -1.84 2.73
C ASP A 49 11.39 -3.09 3.17
N ILE A 50 11.87 -4.26 2.74
CA ILE A 50 11.23 -5.54 3.03
C ILE A 50 12.14 -6.46 3.83
N GLY A 51 11.57 -7.06 4.86
CA GLY A 51 12.15 -8.15 5.61
C GLY A 51 11.92 -9.51 4.93
N PRO A 52 12.72 -10.53 5.29
CA PRO A 52 12.59 -11.88 4.72
C PRO A 52 11.25 -12.55 5.06
N ASP A 53 10.62 -12.16 6.17
CA ASP A 53 9.38 -12.74 6.68
C ASP A 53 8.15 -11.86 6.43
N ASP A 54 8.33 -10.70 5.83
CA ASP A 54 7.24 -9.76 5.60
C ASP A 54 6.20 -10.35 4.64
N SER A 55 4.95 -10.01 4.90
CA SER A 55 3.79 -10.39 4.10
C SER A 55 3.17 -9.18 3.41
N ILE A 56 2.21 -9.44 2.53
CA ILE A 56 1.38 -8.39 1.93
C ILE A 56 0.63 -7.59 2.97
N LYS A 57 0.22 -8.22 4.08
CA LYS A 57 -0.40 -7.50 5.19
C LYS A 57 0.56 -6.47 5.80
N ASP A 58 1.82 -6.83 6.01
CA ASP A 58 2.83 -5.92 6.56
C ASP A 58 3.14 -4.79 5.57
N LEU A 59 3.22 -5.12 4.28
CA LEU A 59 3.39 -4.13 3.23
C LEU A 59 2.26 -3.10 3.22
N LYS A 60 1.00 -3.54 3.40
CA LYS A 60 -0.15 -2.63 3.46
C LYS A 60 -0.05 -1.65 4.62
N THR A 61 0.44 -2.09 5.77
CA THR A 61 0.70 -1.19 6.90
C THR A 61 1.78 -0.16 6.57
N GLN A 62 2.89 -0.56 5.94
CA GLN A 62 3.91 0.42 5.52
C GLN A 62 3.38 1.44 4.50
N ILE A 63 2.51 1.02 3.58
CA ILE A 63 1.84 1.91 2.62
C ILE A 63 0.91 2.89 3.33
N GLU A 64 0.19 2.45 4.36
CA GLU A 64 -0.66 3.34 5.18
C GLU A 64 0.20 4.44 5.83
N ASP A 65 1.34 4.08 6.42
CA ASP A 65 2.23 5.04 7.06
C ASP A 65 2.78 6.10 6.08
N GLN A 66 3.01 5.74 4.81
CA GLN A 66 3.62 6.64 3.83
C GLN A 66 2.64 7.39 2.92
N LEU A 67 1.48 6.78 2.60
CA LEU A 67 0.49 7.33 1.68
C LEU A 67 -0.86 7.65 2.34
N SER A 68 -1.03 7.29 3.62
CA SER A 68 -2.25 7.51 4.39
C SER A 68 -3.49 6.87 3.75
N VAL A 69 -3.32 5.66 3.20
CA VAL A 69 -4.39 4.83 2.63
C VAL A 69 -4.60 3.66 3.58
N LEU A 70 -5.82 3.45 4.10
CA LEU A 70 -6.05 2.38 5.08
C LEU A 70 -5.86 1.00 4.44
N PRO A 71 -5.36 -0.03 5.15
CA PRO A 71 -5.09 -1.36 4.60
C PRO A 71 -6.28 -2.00 3.88
N ARG A 72 -7.51 -1.74 4.36
CA ARG A 72 -8.76 -2.23 3.73
C ARG A 72 -9.03 -1.59 2.36
N GLN A 73 -8.51 -0.39 2.13
CA GLN A 73 -8.65 0.35 0.88
C GLN A 73 -7.56 0.00 -0.12
N GLN A 74 -6.53 -0.74 0.29
CA GLN A 74 -5.41 -1.05 -0.57
C GLN A 74 -5.64 -2.35 -1.33
N ARG A 75 -5.78 -2.23 -2.65
CA ARG A 75 -5.72 -3.36 -3.56
C ARG A 75 -4.35 -3.37 -4.25
N LEU A 76 -3.51 -4.33 -3.85
CA LEU A 76 -2.16 -4.47 -4.37
C LEU A 76 -2.15 -5.46 -5.53
N ILE A 77 -1.53 -5.07 -6.64
CA ILE A 77 -1.52 -5.80 -7.90
C ILE A 77 -0.08 -5.96 -8.38
N TYR A 78 0.33 -7.19 -8.69
CA TYR A 78 1.62 -7.51 -9.27
C TYR A 78 1.45 -8.50 -10.42
N ASP A 79 2.09 -8.23 -11.56
CA ASP A 79 1.97 -9.03 -12.79
C ASP A 79 0.49 -9.29 -13.18
N GLY A 80 -0.34 -8.25 -13.06
CA GLY A 80 -1.78 -8.33 -13.34
C GLY A 80 -2.61 -9.15 -12.34
N LYS A 81 -2.02 -9.63 -11.24
CA LYS A 81 -2.70 -10.41 -10.20
C LYS A 81 -2.82 -9.64 -8.91
N GLN A 82 -3.99 -9.70 -8.30
CA GLN A 82 -4.18 -9.20 -6.95
C GLN A 82 -3.40 -10.05 -5.95
N LEU A 83 -2.72 -9.38 -5.03
CA LEU A 83 -1.97 -10.00 -3.95
C LEU A 83 -2.84 -10.09 -2.69
N GLU A 84 -2.87 -11.27 -2.10
CA GLU A 84 -3.61 -11.57 -0.87
C GLU A 84 -2.73 -11.35 0.36
N ASP A 85 -3.33 -10.98 1.49
CA ASP A 85 -2.63 -10.63 2.74
C ASP A 85 -1.63 -11.69 3.23
N GLY A 86 -1.90 -12.98 2.96
CA GLY A 86 -1.06 -14.10 3.36
C GLY A 86 0.16 -14.37 2.47
N VAL A 87 0.28 -13.71 1.32
CA VAL A 87 1.43 -13.88 0.42
C VAL A 87 2.68 -13.26 1.06
N LYS A 88 3.81 -13.98 1.01
CA LYS A 88 5.10 -13.50 1.50
C LYS A 88 5.77 -12.62 0.45
N LEU A 89 6.37 -11.49 0.89
CA LEU A 89 7.08 -10.57 0.00
C LEU A 89 8.33 -11.22 -0.63
N SER A 90 8.92 -12.23 0.02
CA SER A 90 10.01 -13.02 -0.54
C SER A 90 9.64 -13.79 -1.84
N SER A 91 8.36 -13.91 -2.17
CA SER A 91 7.89 -14.45 -3.46
C SER A 91 7.91 -13.44 -4.61
N ILE A 92 8.13 -12.16 -4.30
CA ILE A 92 8.20 -11.05 -5.26
C ILE A 92 9.67 -10.69 -5.45
N PRO A 93 10.17 -10.59 -6.70
CA PRO A 93 11.54 -10.17 -6.96
C PRO A 93 11.83 -8.79 -6.37
N MET A 94 13.01 -8.62 -5.80
CA MET A 94 13.50 -7.32 -5.34
C MET A 94 13.50 -6.32 -6.50
N GLU A 95 13.35 -5.04 -6.16
CA GLU A 95 13.24 -3.91 -7.10
C GLU A 95 12.03 -4.00 -8.05
N SER A 96 11.08 -4.91 -7.79
CA SER A 96 9.81 -4.94 -8.50
C SER A 96 8.90 -3.77 -8.11
N THR A 97 8.04 -3.35 -9.05
CA THR A 97 6.95 -2.40 -8.78
C THR A 97 5.64 -3.13 -8.59
N ILE A 98 4.99 -2.91 -7.45
CA ILE A 98 3.62 -3.32 -7.14
C ILE A 98 2.70 -2.13 -7.40
N GLN A 99 1.59 -2.36 -8.08
CA GLN A 99 0.58 -1.34 -8.34
C GLN A 99 -0.41 -1.29 -7.17
N LEU A 100 -0.66 -0.09 -6.65
CA LEU A 100 -1.68 0.19 -5.64
C LEU A 100 -2.91 0.82 -6.32
N GLU A 101 -4.02 0.09 -6.29
CA GLU A 101 -5.35 0.61 -6.57
C GLU A 101 -6.05 0.97 -5.25
N LYS A 102 -6.51 2.20 -5.11
CA LYS A 102 -7.26 2.66 -3.93
C LYS A 102 -8.73 2.37 -4.10
N LEU A 103 -9.27 1.54 -3.22
CA LEU A 103 -10.71 1.30 -3.12
C LEU A 103 -11.35 2.50 -2.39
N PRO A 104 -12.58 2.90 -2.78
CA PRO A 104 -13.32 3.93 -2.07
C PRO A 104 -13.53 3.53 -0.61
N ASP A 105 -13.55 4.50 0.30
CA ASP A 105 -14.11 4.23 1.62
C ASP A 105 -15.60 3.89 1.46
N GLN A 106 -16.11 3.05 2.35
CA GLN A 106 -17.51 2.65 2.33
C GLN A 106 -18.13 2.81 3.71
N ILE A 107 -19.40 3.20 3.70
CA ILE A 107 -20.28 3.11 4.86
C ILE A 107 -21.46 2.23 4.53
N PHE A 108 -22.04 1.62 5.56
CA PHE A 108 -23.25 0.83 5.44
C PHE A 108 -24.44 1.58 6.01
N VAL A 109 -25.54 1.58 5.27
CA VAL A 109 -26.80 2.17 5.74
C VAL A 109 -27.84 1.08 5.80
N GLU A 110 -28.44 0.91 6.98
CA GLU A 110 -29.56 0.00 7.20
C GLU A 110 -30.88 0.78 7.23
N ASP A 111 -31.82 0.38 6.38
CA ASP A 111 -33.21 0.79 6.51
C ASP A 111 -33.88 -0.04 7.60
N ILE A 112 -33.97 0.55 8.80
CA ILE A 112 -34.60 -0.06 9.98
C ILE A 112 -36.05 -0.53 9.77
N SER A 113 -36.76 0.01 8.78
CA SER A 113 -38.15 -0.36 8.52
C SER A 113 -38.27 -1.65 7.70
N THR A 114 -37.27 -1.94 6.87
CA THR A 114 -37.24 -3.11 5.99
C THR A 114 -36.16 -4.13 6.35
N GLY A 115 -35.17 -3.75 7.16
CA GLY A 115 -33.97 -4.53 7.47
C GLY A 115 -32.96 -4.60 6.31
N LYS A 116 -33.13 -3.79 5.25
CA LYS A 116 -32.23 -3.80 4.09
C LYS A 116 -30.98 -2.97 4.37
N THR A 117 -29.81 -3.58 4.22
CA THR A 117 -28.51 -2.88 4.25
C THR A 117 -28.00 -2.59 2.85
N ILE A 118 -27.50 -1.37 2.62
CA ILE A 118 -26.79 -0.97 1.40
C ILE A 118 -25.38 -0.49 1.73
N SER A 119 -24.47 -0.58 0.76
CA SER A 119 -23.15 0.04 0.83
C SER A 119 -23.13 1.32 0.02
N LEU A 120 -22.53 2.36 0.59
CA LEU A 120 -22.33 3.66 -0.03
C LEU A 120 -20.85 3.97 -0.06
N ASP A 121 -20.33 4.30 -1.24
CA ASP A 121 -18.97 4.78 -1.41
C ASP A 121 -18.88 6.23 -0.92
N ILE A 122 -17.85 6.53 -0.12
CA ILE A 122 -17.62 7.83 0.47
C ILE A 122 -16.21 8.37 0.16
N GLY A 123 -16.14 9.67 -0.07
CA GLY A 123 -14.92 10.46 -0.09
C GLY A 123 -14.73 11.25 1.21
N PRO A 124 -13.50 11.76 1.47
CA PRO A 124 -13.19 12.54 2.67
C PRO A 124 -13.99 13.86 2.78
N ASP A 125 -14.48 14.37 1.66
CA ASP A 125 -15.23 15.63 1.57
C ASP A 125 -16.74 15.44 1.40
N ASP A 126 -17.22 14.19 1.41
CA ASP A 126 -18.65 13.91 1.22
C ASP A 126 -19.47 14.38 2.42
N SER A 127 -20.58 15.06 2.13
CA SER A 127 -21.50 15.56 3.14
C SER A 127 -22.66 14.59 3.39
N ILE A 128 -23.38 14.78 4.49
CA ILE A 128 -24.65 14.08 4.75
C ILE A 128 -25.65 14.29 3.60
N LYS A 129 -25.62 15.43 2.91
CA LYS A 129 -26.51 15.68 1.77
C LYS A 129 -26.16 14.75 0.60
N ASP A 130 -24.88 14.50 0.36
CA ASP A 130 -24.41 13.61 -0.70
C ASP A 130 -24.80 12.18 -0.38
N LEU A 131 -24.60 11.73 0.87
CA LEU A 131 -25.08 10.43 1.36
C LEU A 131 -26.59 10.27 1.16
N LYS A 132 -27.37 11.30 1.54
CA LYS A 132 -28.83 11.24 1.36
C LYS A 132 -29.24 11.08 -0.10
N THR A 133 -28.49 11.68 -1.02
CA THR A 133 -28.74 11.54 -2.46
C THR A 133 -28.44 10.10 -2.90
N GLN A 134 -27.32 9.52 -2.48
CA GLN A 134 -27.01 8.13 -2.80
C GLN A 134 -28.03 7.13 -2.21
N ILE A 135 -28.55 7.40 -1.01
CA ILE A 135 -29.62 6.60 -0.40
C ILE A 135 -30.91 6.69 -1.21
N GLU A 136 -31.26 7.88 -1.73
CA GLU A 136 -32.40 8.06 -2.62
C GLU A 136 -32.23 7.21 -3.90
N ASP A 137 -31.04 7.23 -4.50
CA ASP A 137 -30.75 6.47 -5.72
C ASP A 137 -30.91 4.96 -5.51
N GLN A 138 -30.48 4.41 -4.35
CA GLN A 138 -30.50 2.97 -4.09
C GLN A 138 -31.77 2.43 -3.43
N LEU A 139 -32.45 3.24 -2.61
CA LEU A 139 -33.65 2.83 -1.85
C LEU A 139 -34.93 3.53 -2.30
N SER A 140 -34.83 4.51 -3.20
CA SER A 140 -35.96 5.33 -3.66
C SER A 140 -36.68 6.06 -2.51
N VAL A 141 -35.95 6.43 -1.45
CA VAL A 141 -36.44 7.22 -0.32
C VAL A 141 -35.99 8.67 -0.49
N LEU A 142 -36.91 9.64 -0.59
CA LEU A 142 -36.54 11.04 -0.83
C LEU A 142 -35.71 11.63 0.34
N PRO A 143 -34.73 12.54 0.12
CA PRO A 143 -33.86 13.10 1.18
C PRO A 143 -34.61 13.75 2.34
N ARG A 144 -35.79 14.31 2.07
CA ARG A 144 -36.69 14.92 3.08
C ARG A 144 -37.37 13.90 4.00
N GLN A 145 -37.48 12.64 3.56
CA GLN A 145 -38.03 11.52 4.33
C GLN A 145 -36.95 10.76 5.10
N GLN A 146 -35.67 11.03 4.80
CA GLN A 146 -34.55 10.35 5.43
C GLN A 146 -34.14 11.04 6.74
N ARG A 147 -34.05 10.23 7.80
CA ARG A 147 -33.42 10.59 9.07
C ARG A 147 -32.30 9.60 9.35
N LEU A 148 -31.05 10.06 9.25
CA LEU A 148 -29.87 9.25 9.54
C LEU A 148 -29.55 9.36 11.04
N ILE A 149 -29.16 8.23 11.62
CA ILE A 149 -28.79 8.08 13.03
C ILE A 149 -27.47 7.31 13.04
N TYR A 150 -26.50 7.76 13.83
CA TYR A 150 -25.26 7.05 14.13
C TYR A 150 -25.03 7.12 15.64
N ASP A 151 -24.45 6.06 16.21
CA ASP A 151 -24.02 6.01 17.62
C ASP A 151 -22.51 6.20 17.73
#